data_AF-K1XBK3-F1
#
_entry.id   AF-K1XBK3-F1
#
_cell.length_a   1.000
_cell.length_b   1.000
_cell.length_c   1.000
_cell.angle_alpha   90.00
_cell.angle_beta   90.00
_cell.angle_gamma   90.00
#
_symmetry.space_group_name_H-M   'P 1'
#
loop_
_entity.id
_entity.type
_entity.pdbx_description
1 polymer ?
#
loop_
_entity_poly.entity_id
_entity_poly.type
_entity_poly.pdbx_seq_one_letter_code
_entity_poly.pdbx_strand_id
1 'polypeptide(L)'
;MQARHLVLSLVSAVGLMGCASYTFKHSDYDYFAHHWVGIQSCSRQGLIDTETASTGVQLLNRRAATATYDKEQLDRAGDIYRKRVFTSEACRTIAVNILSWQKELGQQAASNKEMHNAGKAFSDSMQNARPKQTVCNRLGTQVFCSTY
;
A
#
# COMPACT_ATOMS: atom_id res chain seq x y z
N MET A 1 -10.98 42.69 34.80
CA MET A 1 -11.38 42.86 33.39
C MET A 1 -10.33 42.22 32.51
N GLN A 2 -10.80 41.51 31.48
CA GLN A 2 -10.09 41.07 30.27
C GLN A 2 -9.02 39.97 30.40
N ALA A 3 -9.54 38.75 30.49
CA ALA A 3 -8.96 37.59 29.82
C ALA A 3 -9.00 37.80 28.30
N ARG A 4 -7.87 37.65 27.62
CA ARG A 4 -7.76 37.31 26.19
C ARG A 4 -6.28 37.19 25.86
N HIS A 5 -5.83 35.97 25.58
CA HIS A 5 -4.78 35.58 24.62
C HIS A 5 -4.42 34.11 24.92
N LEU A 6 -5.40 33.22 24.72
CA LEU A 6 -5.25 31.78 24.91
C LEU A 6 -5.79 31.05 23.67
N VAL A 7 -5.45 31.53 22.48
CA VAL A 7 -5.75 30.85 21.21
C VAL A 7 -4.71 31.30 20.19
N LEU A 8 -3.58 30.59 20.03
CA LEU A 8 -2.87 30.43 18.74
C LEU A 8 -1.59 29.57 18.85
N SER A 9 -1.66 28.33 19.31
CA SER A 9 -0.50 27.41 19.19
C SER A 9 -0.89 25.93 19.20
N LEU A 10 -1.98 25.58 18.52
CA LEU A 10 -2.48 24.20 18.40
C LEU A 10 -2.47 23.66 16.95
N VAL A 11 -1.65 24.24 16.06
CA VAL A 11 -1.60 23.83 14.63
C VAL A 11 -0.17 23.62 14.13
N SER A 12 0.62 22.79 14.82
CA SER A 12 1.89 22.31 14.25
C SER A 12 2.39 21.00 14.87
N ALA A 13 1.46 20.10 15.18
CA ALA A 13 1.78 18.70 15.50
C ALA A 13 1.04 17.76 14.55
N VAL A 14 1.01 18.09 13.25
CA VAL A 14 0.90 17.04 12.23
C VAL A 14 2.25 16.34 12.22
N GLY A 15 2.41 15.40 13.16
CA GLY A 15 3.57 14.54 13.18
C GLY A 15 3.71 13.94 11.79
N LEU A 16 4.88 14.13 11.18
CA LEU A 16 5.36 13.26 10.13
C LEU A 16 5.39 11.86 10.73
N MET A 17 4.26 11.16 10.71
CA MET A 17 4.21 9.71 10.80
C MET A 17 4.94 9.22 9.56
N GLY A 18 6.28 9.17 9.63
CA GLY A 18 7.09 8.56 8.60
C GLY A 18 6.51 7.19 8.34
N CYS A 19 6.23 6.87 7.08
CA CYS A 19 5.86 5.52 6.69
C CYS A 19 6.88 4.58 7.34
N ALA A 20 6.45 3.78 8.31
CA ALA A 20 7.35 2.90 9.04
C ALA A 20 7.93 1.89 8.03
N SER A 21 9.15 2.14 7.57
CA SER A 21 9.85 1.23 6.67
C SER A 21 10.16 -0.04 7.43
N TYR A 22 9.65 -1.16 6.92
CA TYR A 22 9.90 -2.46 7.51
C TYR A 22 11.39 -2.81 7.39
N THR A 23 12.08 -3.07 8.50
CA THR A 23 13.49 -3.49 8.45
C THR A 23 13.58 -4.99 8.27
N PHE A 24 14.36 -5.45 7.29
CA PHE A 24 14.57 -6.87 7.04
C PHE A 24 15.23 -7.55 8.24
N LYS A 25 14.63 -8.65 8.68
CA LYS A 25 15.27 -9.61 9.59
C LYS A 25 16.12 -10.57 8.77
N HIS A 26 17.01 -11.30 9.44
CA HIS A 26 17.88 -12.28 8.77
C HIS A 26 17.09 -13.26 7.87
N SER A 27 15.94 -13.74 8.36
CA SER A 27 15.04 -14.62 7.60
C SER A 27 14.47 -13.99 6.32
N ASP A 28 14.32 -12.67 6.27
CA ASP A 28 13.81 -11.97 5.08
C ASP A 28 14.85 -11.93 3.97
N TYR A 29 16.14 -11.85 4.29
CA TYR A 29 17.21 -11.90 3.29
C TYR A 29 17.24 -13.25 2.59
N ASP A 30 17.20 -14.35 3.35
CA ASP A 30 17.17 -15.70 2.79
C ASP A 30 15.90 -15.93 1.98
N TYR A 31 14.75 -15.52 2.51
CA TYR A 31 13.47 -15.64 1.82
C TYR A 31 13.47 -14.88 0.49
N PHE A 32 13.90 -13.62 0.52
CA PHE A 32 13.97 -12.78 -0.67
C PHE A 32 14.94 -13.36 -1.69
N ALA A 33 16.15 -13.71 -1.27
CA ALA A 33 17.18 -14.28 -2.14
C ALA A 33 16.75 -15.60 -2.77
N HIS A 34 16.14 -16.50 -1.99
CA HIS A 34 15.60 -17.77 -2.48
C HIS A 34 14.56 -17.55 -3.59
N HIS A 35 13.58 -16.68 -3.36
CA HIS A 35 12.53 -16.44 -4.35
C HIS A 35 13.04 -15.64 -5.55
N TRP A 36 13.88 -14.62 -5.35
CA TRP A 36 14.43 -13.82 -6.42
C TRP A 36 15.25 -14.66 -7.40
N VAL A 37 16.19 -15.45 -6.89
CA VAL A 37 17.02 -16.34 -7.71
C VAL A 37 16.20 -17.50 -8.25
N GLY A 38 15.31 -18.05 -7.43
CA GLY A 38 14.45 -19.17 -7.79
C GLY A 38 13.54 -18.83 -8.96
N ILE A 39 12.89 -17.67 -8.96
CA ILE A 39 12.05 -17.21 -10.08
C ILE A 39 12.83 -17.18 -11.39
N GLN A 40 14.02 -16.56 -11.39
CA GLN A 40 14.85 -16.46 -12.60
C GLN A 40 15.35 -17.83 -13.06
N SER A 41 15.71 -18.72 -12.13
CA SER A 41 16.16 -20.07 -12.44
C SER A 41 15.02 -20.91 -13.02
N CYS A 42 13.87 -20.95 -12.34
CA CYS A 42 12.69 -21.70 -12.74
C CYS A 42 12.09 -21.21 -14.06
N SER A 43 12.09 -19.90 -14.30
CA SER A 43 11.64 -19.31 -15.57
C SER A 43 12.57 -19.69 -16.73
N ARG A 44 13.90 -19.63 -16.54
CA ARG A 44 14.88 -20.07 -17.55
C ARG A 44 14.78 -21.56 -17.88
N GLN A 45 14.38 -22.37 -16.90
CA GLN A 45 14.13 -23.80 -17.07
C GLN A 45 12.76 -24.11 -17.69
N GLY A 46 11.89 -23.12 -17.88
CA GLY A 46 10.52 -23.32 -18.40
C GLY A 46 9.57 -23.99 -17.40
N LEU A 47 9.91 -24.02 -16.11
CA LEU A 47 9.11 -24.64 -15.04
C LEU A 47 8.07 -23.69 -14.44
N ILE A 48 8.22 -22.40 -14.74
CA ILE A 48 7.25 -21.34 -14.43
C ILE A 48 7.12 -20.50 -15.69
N ASP A 49 5.89 -20.14 -16.06
CA ASP A 49 5.63 -19.29 -17.21
C ASP A 49 6.17 -17.86 -17.00
N THR A 50 6.40 -17.15 -18.10
CA THR A 50 7.01 -15.82 -18.06
C THR A 50 6.13 -14.78 -17.35
N GLU A 51 4.80 -14.92 -17.39
CA GLU A 51 3.87 -13.99 -16.75
C GLU A 51 3.91 -14.13 -15.22
N THR A 52 3.86 -15.35 -14.71
CA THR A 52 4.03 -15.67 -13.28
C THR A 52 5.40 -15.22 -12.79
N ALA A 53 6.47 -15.46 -13.57
CA ALA A 53 7.81 -15.02 -13.21
C ALA A 53 7.93 -13.48 -13.14
N SER A 54 7.41 -12.78 -14.14
CA SER A 54 7.34 -11.31 -14.17
C SER A 54 6.58 -10.76 -12.97
N THR A 55 5.41 -11.33 -12.69
CA THR A 55 4.58 -10.97 -11.53
C THR A 55 5.35 -11.16 -10.22
N GLY A 56 6.00 -12.31 -10.04
CA GLY A 56 6.81 -12.57 -8.85
C GLY A 56 7.93 -11.56 -8.64
N VAL A 57 8.65 -11.17 -9.70
CA VAL A 57 9.70 -10.14 -9.65
C VAL A 57 9.14 -8.78 -9.25
N GLN A 58 8.00 -8.37 -9.82
CA GLN A 58 7.34 -7.11 -9.48
C GLN A 58 6.93 -7.08 -8.00
N LEU A 59 6.37 -8.18 -7.49
CA LEU A 59 5.96 -8.32 -6.09
C LEU A 59 7.15 -8.20 -5.12
N LEU A 60 8.26 -8.89 -5.44
CA LEU A 60 9.49 -8.79 -4.65
C LEU A 60 10.06 -7.37 -4.69
N ASN A 61 10.13 -6.73 -5.86
CA ASN A 61 10.59 -5.35 -5.98
C ASN A 61 9.75 -4.38 -5.16
N ARG A 62 8.42 -4.56 -5.14
CA ARG A 62 7.52 -3.76 -4.30
C ARG A 62 7.82 -3.94 -2.82
N ARG A 63 8.03 -5.19 -2.36
CA ARG A 63 8.38 -5.47 -0.96
C ARG A 63 9.73 -4.84 -0.58
N ALA A 64 10.73 -4.94 -1.46
CA ALA A 64 12.04 -4.31 -1.26
C ALA A 64 11.94 -2.77 -1.21
N ALA A 65 11.11 -2.16 -2.05
CA ALA A 65 10.92 -0.70 -2.08
C ALA A 65 10.34 -0.12 -0.78
N THR A 66 9.57 -0.93 -0.03
CA THR A 66 8.98 -0.52 1.26
C THR A 66 9.83 -0.89 2.47
N ALA A 67 10.99 -1.52 2.25
CA ALA A 67 11.81 -2.06 3.31
C ALA A 67 13.18 -1.38 3.42
N THR A 68 13.71 -1.37 4.63
CA THR A 68 15.10 -1.00 4.91
C THR A 68 15.93 -2.28 5.02
N TYR A 69 16.98 -2.39 4.20
CA TYR A 69 17.83 -3.58 4.16
C TYR A 69 19.27 -3.24 3.75
N ASP A 70 20.21 -4.10 4.13
CA ASP A 70 21.60 -4.07 3.67
C ASP A 70 21.73 -4.79 2.33
N LYS A 71 22.09 -4.03 1.29
CA LYS A 71 22.26 -4.55 -0.07
C LYS A 71 23.32 -5.64 -0.14
N GLU A 72 24.45 -5.50 0.54
CA GLU A 72 25.51 -6.51 0.47
C GLU A 72 25.08 -7.82 1.12
N GLN A 73 24.34 -7.74 2.23
CA GLN A 73 23.80 -8.92 2.89
C GLN A 73 22.82 -9.65 1.96
N LEU A 74 21.99 -8.90 1.23
CA LEU A 74 21.07 -9.46 0.25
C LEU A 74 21.79 -10.10 -0.93
N ASP A 75 22.83 -9.45 -1.44
CA ASP A 75 23.64 -9.97 -2.55
C ASP A 75 24.37 -11.26 -2.15
N ARG A 76 24.96 -11.31 -0.95
CA ARG A 76 25.57 -12.52 -0.38
C ARG A 76 24.57 -13.67 -0.26
N ALA A 77 23.37 -13.40 0.23
CA ALA A 77 22.30 -14.41 0.29
C ALA A 77 21.93 -14.90 -1.12
N GLY A 78 21.84 -13.98 -2.09
CA GLY A 78 21.60 -14.29 -3.50
C GLY A 78 22.63 -15.26 -4.09
N ASP A 79 23.92 -15.02 -3.85
CA ASP A 79 25.00 -15.85 -4.37
C ASP A 79 24.96 -17.30 -3.84
N ILE A 80 24.48 -17.50 -2.61
CA ILE A 80 24.27 -18.84 -2.04
C ILE A 80 23.23 -19.60 -2.86
N TYR A 81 22.13 -18.96 -3.24
CA TYR A 81 21.05 -19.59 -4.00
C TYR A 81 21.35 -19.72 -5.49
N ARG A 82 22.16 -18.82 -6.08
CA ARG A 82 22.55 -18.93 -7.51
C ARG A 82 23.33 -20.18 -7.84
N LYS A 83 24.04 -20.74 -6.85
CA LYS A 83 24.80 -22.00 -6.97
C LYS A 83 23.91 -23.24 -6.83
N ARG A 84 22.63 -23.09 -6.48
CA ARG A 84 21.69 -24.20 -6.29
C ARG A 84 20.87 -24.45 -7.55
N VAL A 85 20.61 -25.72 -7.81
CA VAL A 85 19.64 -26.13 -8.82
C VAL A 85 18.26 -26.17 -8.18
N PHE A 86 17.30 -25.44 -8.75
CA PHE A 86 15.91 -25.46 -8.30
C PHE A 86 15.20 -26.64 -8.97
N THR A 87 14.66 -27.54 -8.15
CA THR A 87 13.89 -28.70 -8.62
C THR A 87 12.51 -28.27 -9.11
N SER A 88 11.85 -29.13 -9.90
CA SER A 88 10.46 -28.88 -10.34
C SER A 88 9.50 -28.62 -9.18
N GLU A 89 9.67 -29.33 -8.06
CA GLU A 89 8.84 -29.13 -6.87
C GLU A 89 9.12 -27.77 -6.20
N ALA A 90 10.38 -27.36 -6.10
CA ALA A 90 10.74 -26.05 -5.58
C ALA A 90 10.19 -24.93 -6.47
N CYS A 91 10.27 -25.09 -7.79
CA CYS A 91 9.68 -24.16 -8.75
C CYS A 91 8.17 -24.07 -8.63
N ARG A 92 7.48 -25.20 -8.45
CA ARG A 92 6.04 -25.23 -8.21
C ARG A 92 5.65 -24.49 -6.93
N THR A 93 6.41 -24.70 -5.86
CA THR A 93 6.20 -23.99 -4.58
C THR A 93 6.38 -22.48 -4.76
N ILE A 94 7.42 -22.05 -5.48
CA ILE A 94 7.64 -20.64 -5.80
C ILE A 94 6.46 -20.07 -6.59
N ALA A 95 5.97 -20.77 -7.62
CA ALA A 95 4.82 -20.33 -8.41
C ALA A 95 3.56 -20.17 -7.55
N VAL A 96 3.28 -21.13 -6.66
CA VAL A 96 2.15 -21.06 -5.72
C VAL A 96 2.29 -19.87 -4.77
N ASN A 97 3.49 -19.60 -4.26
CA ASN A 97 3.74 -18.46 -3.39
C ASN A 97 3.47 -17.13 -4.10
N ILE A 98 3.90 -17.00 -5.37
CA ILE A 98 3.65 -15.79 -6.18
C ILE A 98 2.14 -15.55 -6.34
N LEU A 99 1.38 -16.59 -6.68
CA LEU A 99 -0.06 -16.51 -6.82
C LEU A 99 -0.75 -16.15 -5.49
N SER A 100 -0.25 -16.67 -4.36
CA SER A 100 -0.73 -16.28 -3.03
C SER A 100 -0.50 -14.80 -2.75
N TRP A 101 0.72 -14.29 -2.97
CA TRP A 101 1.02 -12.87 -2.77
C TRP A 101 0.19 -11.96 -3.67
N GLN A 102 -0.02 -12.36 -4.93
CA GLN A 102 -0.88 -11.63 -5.85
C GLN A 102 -2.32 -11.54 -5.33
N LYS A 103 -2.85 -12.65 -4.81
CA LYS A 103 -4.19 -12.70 -4.20
C LYS A 103 -4.29 -11.82 -2.96
N GLU A 104 -3.29 -11.88 -2.08
CA GLU A 104 -3.23 -11.05 -0.87
C GLU A 104 -3.25 -9.55 -1.21
N LEU A 105 -2.48 -9.13 -2.21
CA LEU A 105 -2.53 -7.73 -2.68
C LEU A 105 -3.88 -7.36 -3.29
N GLY A 106 -4.52 -8.26 -4.03
CA GLY A 106 -5.87 -8.04 -4.55
C GLY A 106 -6.89 -7.82 -3.44
N GLN A 107 -6.80 -8.59 -2.36
CA GLN A 107 -7.65 -8.44 -1.18
C GLN A 107 -7.37 -7.12 -0.44
N GLN A 108 -6.10 -6.74 -0.27
CA GLN A 108 -5.74 -5.45 0.34
C GLN A 108 -6.24 -4.27 -0.51
N ALA A 109 -6.12 -4.34 -1.83
CA ALA A 109 -6.62 -3.30 -2.72
C ALA A 109 -8.15 -3.17 -2.64
N ALA A 110 -8.87 -4.29 -2.56
CA ALA A 110 -10.32 -4.29 -2.37
C ALA A 110 -10.73 -3.66 -1.02
N SER A 111 -10.05 -4.04 0.06
CA SER A 111 -10.27 -3.47 1.40
C SER A 111 -9.98 -1.97 1.45
N ASN A 112 -8.88 -1.53 0.85
CA ASN A 112 -8.55 -0.10 0.78
C ASN A 112 -9.58 0.69 -0.03
N LYS A 113 -10.11 0.13 -1.12
CA LYS A 113 -11.18 0.74 -1.91
C LYS A 113 -12.46 0.89 -1.09
N GLU A 114 -12.81 -0.13 -0.31
CA GLU A 114 -13.97 -0.10 0.59
C GLU A 114 -13.81 0.97 1.68
N MET A 115 -12.64 1.03 2.33
CA MET A 115 -12.34 2.07 3.32
C MET A 115 -12.39 3.48 2.71
N HIS A 116 -11.87 3.65 1.50
CA HIS A 116 -11.93 4.96 0.83
C HIS A 116 -13.37 5.36 0.50
N ASN A 117 -14.19 4.41 0.03
CA ASN A 117 -15.61 4.65 -0.24
C ASN A 117 -16.38 4.97 1.05
N ALA A 118 -16.11 4.27 2.15
CA ALA A 118 -16.70 4.53 3.45
C ALA A 118 -16.30 5.93 3.98
N GLY A 119 -15.03 6.31 3.85
CA GLY A 119 -14.55 7.66 4.21
C GLY A 119 -15.21 8.76 3.39
N LYS A 120 -15.43 8.52 2.09
CA LYS A 120 -16.16 9.46 1.22
C LYS A 120 -17.63 9.57 1.62
N ALA A 121 -18.31 8.44 1.83
CA ALA A 121 -19.71 8.43 2.28
C ALA A 121 -19.90 9.13 3.63
N PHE A 122 -18.95 8.96 4.56
CA PHE A 122 -18.94 9.68 5.83
C PHE A 122 -18.74 11.19 5.65
N SER A 123 -17.80 11.60 4.79
CA SER A 123 -17.59 13.02 4.46
C SER A 123 -18.82 13.65 3.81
N ASP A 124 -19.44 12.96 2.86
CA ASP A 124 -20.64 13.43 2.15
C ASP A 124 -21.84 13.53 3.10
N SER A 125 -22.01 12.57 4.01
CA SER A 125 -23.03 12.61 5.06
C SER A 125 -22.82 13.79 6.01
N MET A 126 -21.58 14.02 6.45
CA MET A 126 -21.25 15.14 7.33
C MET A 126 -21.47 16.49 6.64
N GLN A 127 -21.19 16.62 5.34
CA GLN A 127 -21.46 17.83 4.57
C GLN A 127 -22.97 18.07 4.38
N ASN A 128 -23.75 17.02 4.15
CA ASN A 128 -25.21 17.12 3.98
C ASN A 128 -25.97 17.32 5.29
N ALA A 129 -25.42 16.88 6.42
CA ALA A 129 -25.99 17.06 7.75
C ALA A 129 -25.71 18.45 8.36
N ARG A 130 -24.91 19.30 7.69
CA ARG A 130 -24.72 20.68 8.14
C ARG A 130 -26.02 21.46 7.95
N PRO A 131 -26.49 22.19 8.98
CA PRO A 131 -27.68 23.02 8.85
C PRO A 131 -27.43 24.11 7.80
N LYS A 132 -28.11 24.00 6.66
CA LYS A 132 -28.01 24.97 5.57
C LYS A 132 -28.89 26.17 5.88
N GLN A 133 -28.33 27.37 5.78
CA GLN A 133 -29.10 28.59 6.00
C GLN A 133 -29.75 29.00 4.68
N THR A 134 -31.09 29.03 4.67
CA THR A 134 -31.85 29.53 3.53
C THR A 134 -32.24 30.97 3.78
N VAL A 135 -31.75 31.87 2.94
CA VAL A 135 -32.10 33.28 2.97
C VAL A 135 -33.01 33.56 1.78
N CYS A 136 -34.23 34.04 2.06
CA CYS A 136 -35.19 34.43 1.04
C CYS A 136 -35.33 35.95 1.00
N ASN A 137 -35.07 36.54 -0.17
CA ASN A 137 -35.27 37.96 -0.43
C ASN A 137 -36.46 38.14 -1.37
N ARG A 138 -37.23 39.21 -1.16
CA ARG A 138 -38.43 39.51 -1.96
C ARG A 138 -38.19 40.79 -2.76
N LEU A 139 -38.31 40.71 -4.08
CA LEU A 139 -38.21 41.85 -5.00
C LEU A 139 -39.55 41.98 -5.73
N GLY A 140 -40.33 42.99 -5.36
CA GLY A 140 -41.71 43.15 -5.84
C GLY A 140 -42.61 42.00 -5.39
N THR A 141 -43.26 41.32 -6.34
CA THR A 141 -44.12 40.15 -6.07
C THR A 141 -43.36 38.81 -6.07
N GLN A 142 -42.11 38.78 -6.55
CA GLN A 142 -41.31 37.55 -6.66
C GLN A 142 -40.44 37.33 -5.42
N VAL A 143 -40.33 36.07 -4.98
CA VAL A 143 -39.49 35.63 -3.87
C VAL A 143 -38.34 34.80 -4.43
N PHE A 144 -37.11 35.17 -4.07
CA PHE A 144 -35.89 34.44 -4.42
C PHE A 144 -35.26 33.89 -3.14
N CYS A 145 -35.12 32.57 -3.05
CA CYS A 145 -34.47 31.90 -1.93
C CYS A 145 -33.13 31.32 -2.37
N SER A 146 -32.10 31.55 -1.57
CA SER A 146 -30.77 30.95 -1.77
C SER A 146 -30.35 30.22 -0.50
N THR A 147 -29.93 28.97 -0.65
CA THR A 147 -29.52 28.09 0.45
C THR A 147 -28.00 27.93 0.43
N TYR A 148 -27.35 28.22 1.56
CA TYR A 148 -25.90 28.12 1.74
C TYR A 148 -25.55 27.06 2.79
#